data_AF-A0A733TCK4-F1
#
_entry.id   AF-A0A733TCK4-F1
#
_cell.length_a   1.000
_cell.length_b   1.000
_cell.length_c   1.000
_cell.angle_alpha   90.00
_cell.angle_beta   90.00
_cell.angle_gamma   90.00
#
_symmetry.space_group_name_H-M   'P 1'
#
loop_
_entity.id
_entity.type
_entity.pdbx_description
1 polymer ?
#
loop_
_entity_poly.entity_id
_entity_poly.type
_entity_poly.pdbx_seq_one_letter_code
_entity_poly.pdbx_strand_id
1 'polypeptide(L)' 'VLNKDYEEYQNNKREIDSILRRIYRSHNNTLFISEGSCCRNMLL' A
#
# COMPACT_ATOMS: atom_id res chain seq x y z
N VAL A 1 -17.47 3.15 5.31
CA VAL A 1 -16.12 3.67 5.00
C VAL A 1 -15.31 2.57 4.32
N LEU A 2 -14.99 1.46 5.02
CA LEU A 2 -14.22 0.34 4.46
C LEU A 2 -14.67 -0.19 3.09
N ASN A 3 -15.97 -0.40 2.88
CA ASN A 3 -16.47 -0.92 1.60
C ASN A 3 -16.25 0.05 0.44
N LYS A 4 -16.34 1.37 0.69
CA LYS A 4 -16.12 2.39 -0.34
C LYS A 4 -14.65 2.43 -0.75
N ASP A 5 -13.73 2.40 0.23
CA ASP A 5 -12.30 2.39 -0.03
C ASP A 5 -11.88 1.11 -0.78
N TYR A 6 -12.52 -0.02 -0.45
CA TYR A 6 -12.32 -1.27 -1.17
C TYR A 6 -12.81 -1.19 -2.61
N GLU A 7 -14.02 -0.67 -2.85
CA GLU A 7 -14.57 -0.51 -4.20
C GLU A 7 -13.73 0.45 -5.06
N GLU A 8 -13.28 1.57 -4.51
CA GLU A 8 -12.39 2.51 -5.19
C GLU A 8 -11.03 1.88 -5.51
N TYR A 9 -10.47 1.09 -4.59
CA TYR A 9 -9.25 0.32 -4.86
C TYR A 9 -9.47 -0.70 -5.99
N GLN A 10 -10.60 -1.42 -6.00
CA GLN A 10 -10.89 -2.40 -7.05
C GLN A 10 -11.06 -1.74 -8.42
N ASN A 11 -11.76 -0.60 -8.48
CA ASN A 11 -11.98 0.14 -9.73
C ASN A 11 -10.66 0.56 -10.40
N ASN A 12 -9.65 0.95 -9.61
CA ASN A 12 -8.34 1.40 -10.11
C ASN A 12 -7.20 0.41 -9.79
N LYS A 13 -7.54 -0.86 -9.54
CA LYS A 13 -6.61 -1.88 -9.01
C LYS A 13 -5.32 -1.98 -9.81
N ARG A 14 -5.40 -1.93 -11.14
CA ARG A 14 -4.23 -2.11 -12.02
C ARG A 14 -3.20 -1.00 -11.86
N GLU A 15 -3.65 0.25 -11.73
CA GLU A 15 -2.77 1.40 -11.57
C GLU A 15 -2.18 1.42 -10.16
N ILE A 16 -3.02 1.19 -9.15
CA ILE A 16 -2.59 1.15 -7.76
C ILE A 16 -1.58 0.02 -7.54
N ASP A 17 -1.84 -1.18 -8.08
CA ASP A 17 -0.91 -2.32 -7.98
C ASP A 17 0.42 -2.05 -8.68
N SER A 18 0.44 -1.25 -9.75
CA SER A 18 1.68 -0.85 -10.41
C SER A 18 2.55 0.03 -9.49
N ILE A 19 1.92 0.98 -8.81
CA ILE A 19 2.58 1.87 -7.84
C ILE A 19 3.05 1.06 -6.62
N LEU A 20 2.17 0.24 -6.04
CA LEU A 20 2.49 -0.62 -4.90
C LEU A 20 3.64 -1.58 -5.22
N ARG A 21 3.67 -2.15 -6.43
CA ARG A 21 4.76 -3.02 -6.87
C ARG A 21 6.09 -2.29 -6.94
N ARG A 22 6.11 -1.03 -7.42
CA ARG A 22 7.31 -0.21 -7.44
C ARG A 22 7.81 0.07 -6.02
N ILE A 23 6.90 0.45 -5.12
CA ILE A 23 7.21 0.71 -3.71
C ILE A 23 7.76 -0.54 -3.04
N TYR A 24 7.10 -1.68 -3.20
CA TYR A 24 7.50 -2.97 -2.65
C TYR A 24 8.91 -3.37 -3.08
N ARG A 25 9.24 -3.24 -4.38
CA ARG A 25 10.59 -3.57 -4.89
C ARG A 25 11.66 -2.63 -4.36
N SER A 26 11.35 -1.35 -4.18
CA SER A 26 12.29 -0.37 -3.64
C SER A 26 12.52 -0.50 -2.13
N HIS A 27 11.59 -1.11 -1.39
CA HIS A 27 11.65 -1.23 0.07
C HIS A 27 11.88 -2.68 0.51
N ASN A 28 12.85 -3.37 -0.10
CA ASN A 28 13.25 -4.73 0.26
C ASN A 28 12.11 -5.76 0.27
N ASN A 29 11.23 -5.69 -0.73
CA ASN A 29 10.07 -6.57 -0.85
C ASN A 29 9.14 -6.51 0.38
N THR A 30 8.92 -5.31 0.93
CA THR A 30 7.88 -5.05 1.94
C THR A 30 7.15 -3.74 1.68
N LEU A 31 5.90 -3.67 2.15
CA LEU A 31 5.13 -2.41 2.28
C LEU A 31 5.13 -1.89 3.72
N PHE A 32 5.81 -2.58 4.63
CA PHE A 32 6.04 -2.12 6.00
C PHE A 32 7.12 -1.03 6.00
N ILE A 33 6.72 0.17 5.60
CA ILE A 33 7.62 1.31 5.38
C ILE A 33 7.51 2.25 6.58
N SER A 34 8.64 2.49 7.23
CA SER A 34 8.77 3.50 8.28
C SER A 34 9.24 4.82 7.68
N GLU A 35 8.81 5.93 8.26
CA GLU A 35 9.38 7.26 8.01
C GLU A 35 9.87 7.83 9.35
N GLY A 36 11.18 8.04 9.48
CA GLY A 36 11.80 8.40 10.75
C GLY A 36 11.61 7.32 11.81
N SER A 37 11.15 7.69 13.01
CA SER A 37 10.84 6.77 14.10
C SER A 37 9.41 6.20 14.07
N CYS A 38 8.60 6.60 13.09
CA CYS A 38 7.18 6.25 13.03
C CYS A 38 6.91 5.21 11.94
N CYS A 39 6.18 4.16 12.30
CA CYS A 39 5.59 3.22 11.34
C CYS A 39 4.20 2.80 11.83
N ARG A 40 3.19 2.96 10.98
CA ARG A 40 1.82 2.47 11.20
C ARG A 40 1.32 1.61 10.04
N ASN A 41 2.24 1.17 9.18
CA ASN A 41 1.94 0.32 8.03
C ASN A 41 1.84 -1.18 8.42
N MET A 42 1.72 -1.48 9.72
CA MET A 42 1.37 -2.82 10.19
C MET A 42 -0.13 -3.06 9.95
N LEU A 43 -0.50 -4.28 9.57
CA LEU A 43 -1.90 -4.61 9.29
C LEU A 43 -2.76 -4.65 10.57
N LEU A 44 -2.18 -5.08 11.69
CA LEU A 44 -2.80 -5.19 13.02
C LEU A 44 -1.73 -5.07 14.11
#